data_AF-A0A317EWP9-F1
#
_entry.id   AF-A0A317EWP9-F1
#
_cell.length_a   1.000
_cell.length_b   1.000
_cell.length_c   1.000
_cell.angle_alpha   90.00
_cell.angle_beta   90.00
_cell.angle_gamma   90.00
#
_symmetry.space_group_name_H-M   'P 1'
#
loop_
_entity.id
_entity.type
_entity.pdbx_description
1 polymer ?
#
loop_
_entity_poly.entity_id
_entity_poly.type
_entity_poly.pdbx_seq_one_letter_code
_entity_poly.pdbx_strand_id
1 'polypeptide(L)'
;MKKRSIFSILLIFVSIHFSCEKDIQTKMCYQVKYLSDYCPNQDASLVSFTSKNKDATPITNSSGDVIDYQAALLNVPQKFKVPGKIFYVKYHYNGAEEETIPCPAITLPVKVLSADGISEEDCNSN
;
A
#
# COMPACT_ATOMS: atom_id res chain seq x y z
N MET A 1 66.98 9.86 -17.52
CA MET A 1 65.77 9.32 -18.18
C MET A 1 64.77 8.90 -17.11
N LYS A 2 63.87 9.79 -16.67
CA LYS A 2 62.41 9.72 -16.90
C LYS A 2 61.87 8.29 -17.08
N LYS A 3 61.13 7.79 -16.09
CA LYS A 3 59.86 7.09 -16.27
C LYS A 3 59.04 7.22 -14.98
N ARG A 4 58.03 8.09 -15.06
CA ARG A 4 56.97 8.25 -14.07
C ARG A 4 56.19 6.95 -14.02
N SER A 5 56.08 6.31 -12.85
CA SER A 5 55.13 5.20 -12.64
C SER A 5 53.96 5.73 -11.84
N ILE A 6 52.99 6.28 -12.56
CA ILE A 6 51.67 6.67 -12.06
C ILE A 6 50.85 5.38 -12.08
N PHE A 7 51.04 4.53 -11.08
CA PHE A 7 50.22 3.34 -10.90
C PHE A 7 49.81 3.30 -9.43
N SER A 8 48.50 3.17 -9.22
CA SER A 8 47.81 2.98 -7.93
C SER A 8 47.09 4.20 -7.33
N ILE A 9 46.60 5.14 -8.15
CA ILE A 9 45.56 6.12 -7.72
C ILE A 9 44.15 5.70 -8.23
N LEU A 10 44.02 4.54 -8.88
CA LEU A 10 42.77 4.14 -9.55
C LEU A 10 42.10 2.92 -8.91
N LEU A 11 41.96 2.91 -7.59
CA LEU A 11 41.28 1.84 -6.85
C LEU A 11 40.43 2.36 -5.67
N ILE A 12 39.92 3.60 -5.77
CA ILE A 12 39.04 4.19 -4.75
C ILE A 12 37.92 4.98 -5.46
N PHE A 13 37.09 4.31 -6.27
CA PHE A 13 35.81 4.88 -6.74
C PHE A 13 34.76 3.79 -7.02
N VAL A 14 34.85 2.63 -6.34
CA VAL A 14 33.77 1.63 -6.29
C VAL A 14 33.23 1.59 -4.87
N SER A 15 32.87 2.77 -4.38
CA SER A 15 32.17 2.92 -3.11
C SER A 15 31.06 3.93 -3.37
N ILE A 16 29.85 3.59 -2.98
CA ILE A 16 28.67 4.47 -2.90
C ILE A 16 27.84 4.56 -4.20
N HIS A 17 27.38 3.42 -4.70
CA HIS A 17 26.01 3.33 -5.25
C HIS A 17 25.27 2.12 -4.67
N PHE A 18 25.47 1.85 -3.37
CA PHE A 18 24.34 1.35 -2.58
C PHE A 18 23.35 2.51 -2.53
N SER A 19 22.52 2.60 -3.58
CA SER A 19 21.28 3.34 -3.56
C SER A 19 20.43 2.65 -2.51
N CYS A 20 20.69 3.01 -1.25
CA CYS A 20 19.76 2.84 -0.19
C CYS A 20 18.60 3.76 -0.58
N GLU A 21 17.68 3.25 -1.39
CA GLU A 21 16.26 3.59 -1.24
C GLU A 21 15.97 3.20 0.21
N LYS A 22 16.29 4.12 1.13
CA LYS A 22 15.44 4.26 2.30
C LYS A 22 14.09 4.43 1.67
N ASP A 23 13.29 3.37 1.67
CA ASP A 23 11.85 3.45 1.55
C ASP A 23 11.46 4.55 2.52
N ILE A 24 11.39 5.76 1.99
CA ILE A 24 10.66 6.82 2.61
C ILE A 24 9.28 6.17 2.57
N GLN A 25 8.87 5.60 3.71
CA GLN A 25 7.47 5.54 4.08
C GLN A 25 6.98 7.00 4.11
N THR A 26 7.01 7.67 2.96
CA THR A 26 6.09 8.72 2.63
C THR A 26 4.79 8.03 2.91
N LYS A 27 4.08 8.51 3.92
CA LYS A 27 2.75 8.02 4.28
C LYS A 27 1.88 8.25 3.05
N MET A 28 1.96 7.32 2.10
CA MET A 28 1.42 7.46 0.77
C MET A 28 -0.07 7.58 0.95
N CYS A 29 -0.60 8.71 0.49
CA CYS A 29 -2.01 8.99 0.53
C CYS A 29 -2.66 8.29 -0.65
N TYR A 30 -3.53 7.32 -0.40
CA TYR A 30 -4.24 6.62 -1.45
C TYR A 30 -5.69 7.00 -1.47
N GLN A 31 -6.20 7.32 -2.66
CA GLN A 31 -7.63 7.45 -2.87
C GLN A 31 -8.26 6.07 -2.96
N VAL A 32 -9.30 5.86 -2.15
CA VAL A 32 -10.04 4.61 -2.08
C VAL A 32 -11.53 4.88 -2.14
N LYS A 33 -12.29 3.87 -2.55
CA LYS A 33 -13.74 3.85 -2.59
C LYS A 33 -14.25 2.79 -1.62
N TYR A 34 -15.10 3.19 -0.68
CA TYR A 34 -15.78 2.22 0.19
C TYR A 34 -16.77 1.39 -0.62
N LEU A 35 -16.70 0.07 -0.46
CA LEU A 35 -17.59 -0.88 -1.11
C LEU A 35 -18.67 -1.34 -0.14
N SER A 36 -18.26 -1.93 0.98
CA SER A 36 -19.14 -2.51 1.98
C SER A 36 -18.39 -2.76 3.29
N ASP A 37 -19.09 -3.23 4.31
CA ASP A 37 -18.42 -3.88 5.43
C ASP A 37 -17.81 -5.20 4.93
N TYR A 38 -16.56 -5.48 5.33
CA TYR A 38 -15.87 -6.72 5.01
C TYR A 38 -16.06 -7.74 6.12
N CYS A 39 -15.80 -7.33 7.36
CA CYS A 39 -15.95 -8.18 8.54
C CYS A 39 -16.47 -7.37 9.71
N PRO A 40 -17.81 -7.28 9.89
CA PRO A 40 -18.44 -6.40 10.88
C PRO A 40 -17.94 -6.61 12.31
N ASN A 41 -17.68 -7.87 12.70
CA ASN A 41 -17.18 -8.22 14.04
C ASN A 41 -15.76 -7.68 14.33
N GLN A 42 -15.02 -7.29 13.30
CA GLN A 42 -13.66 -6.76 13.42
C GLN A 42 -13.55 -5.33 12.88
N ASP A 43 -14.69 -4.66 12.68
CA ASP A 43 -14.78 -3.30 12.15
C ASP A 43 -14.03 -3.08 10.81
N ALA A 44 -13.86 -4.15 10.04
CA ALA A 44 -13.13 -4.12 8.78
C ALA A 44 -14.04 -3.69 7.63
N SER A 45 -13.60 -2.69 6.86
CA SER A 45 -14.32 -2.16 5.70
C SER A 45 -13.68 -2.60 4.40
N LEU A 46 -14.45 -3.11 3.45
CA LEU A 46 -13.95 -3.43 2.12
C LEU A 46 -13.81 -2.15 1.30
N VAL A 47 -12.61 -1.91 0.77
CA VAL A 47 -12.33 -0.75 -0.09
C VAL A 47 -11.69 -1.18 -1.40
N SER A 48 -11.94 -0.41 -2.45
CA SER A 48 -11.24 -0.50 -3.74
C SER A 48 -10.32 0.70 -3.90
N PHE A 49 -9.07 0.44 -4.29
CA PHE A 49 -8.11 1.48 -4.62
C PHE A 49 -8.38 2.02 -6.02
N THR A 50 -8.41 3.35 -6.18
CA THR A 50 -8.63 3.97 -7.50
C THR A 50 -7.41 3.90 -8.42
N SER A 51 -6.26 3.49 -7.87
CA SER A 51 -5.01 3.28 -8.59
C SER A 51 -4.36 1.95 -8.18
N LYS A 52 -3.41 1.46 -8.99
CA LYS A 52 -2.68 0.23 -8.71
C LYS A 52 -1.99 0.30 -7.35
N ASN A 53 -2.29 -0.66 -6.48
CA ASN A 53 -1.72 -0.76 -5.15
C ASN A 53 -1.14 -2.17 -4.91
N LYS A 54 0.15 -2.26 -4.55
CA LYS A 54 0.86 -3.54 -4.36
C LYS A 54 0.51 -4.22 -3.02
N ASP A 55 0.04 -3.43 -2.06
CA ASP A 55 -0.33 -3.89 -0.72
C ASP A 55 -1.78 -4.37 -0.67
N ALA A 56 -2.57 -4.07 -1.71
CA ALA A 56 -3.92 -4.58 -1.92
C ALA A 56 -3.93 -5.94 -2.64
N THR A 57 -5.05 -6.66 -2.56
CA THR A 57 -5.31 -7.87 -3.32
C THR A 57 -5.78 -7.52 -4.73
N PRO A 58 -5.10 -8.00 -5.80
CA PRO A 58 -5.58 -7.83 -7.16
C PRO A 58 -6.81 -8.72 -7.39
N ILE A 59 -7.87 -8.14 -7.93
CA ILE A 59 -9.07 -8.86 -8.37
C ILE A 59 -8.99 -9.07 -9.88
N THR A 60 -9.10 -10.31 -10.31
CA THR A 60 -8.99 -10.68 -11.72
C THR A 60 -10.34 -11.05 -12.33
N ASN A 61 -10.50 -10.80 -13.63
CA ASN A 61 -11.62 -11.33 -14.40
C ASN A 61 -11.39 -12.81 -14.78
N SER A 62 -12.34 -13.42 -15.50
CA SER A 62 -12.23 -14.80 -15.99
C SER A 62 -11.06 -15.06 -16.94
N SER A 63 -10.52 -14.01 -17.58
CA SER A 63 -9.37 -14.07 -18.48
C SER A 63 -8.03 -13.95 -17.74
N GLY A 64 -8.06 -13.65 -16.43
CA GLY A 64 -6.88 -13.41 -15.61
C GLY A 64 -6.40 -11.96 -15.59
N ASP A 65 -7.08 -11.02 -16.26
CA ASP A 65 -6.69 -9.61 -16.23
C ASP A 65 -7.09 -8.99 -14.88
N VAL A 66 -6.18 -8.20 -14.29
CA VAL A 66 -6.47 -7.45 -13.06
C VAL A 66 -7.39 -6.27 -13.39
N ILE A 67 -8.57 -6.26 -12.78
CA ILE A 67 -9.61 -5.24 -13.00
C ILE A 67 -9.83 -4.33 -11.78
N ASP A 68 -9.34 -4.73 -10.59
CA ASP A 68 -9.48 -3.94 -9.37
C ASP A 68 -8.38 -4.31 -8.36
N TYR A 69 -8.16 -3.45 -7.38
CA TYR A 69 -7.27 -3.67 -6.25
C TYR A 69 -8.05 -3.41 -4.96
N GLN A 70 -8.30 -4.46 -4.18
CA GLN A 70 -9.15 -4.39 -3.00
C GLN A 70 -8.41 -4.77 -1.72
N ALA A 71 -8.81 -4.16 -0.60
CA ALA A 71 -8.31 -4.50 0.73
C ALA A 71 -9.41 -4.36 1.78
N ALA A 72 -9.22 -5.08 2.89
CA ALA A 72 -9.97 -4.87 4.12
C ALA A 72 -9.24 -3.81 4.95
N LEU A 73 -9.86 -2.66 5.13
CA LEU A 73 -9.29 -1.53 5.86
C LEU A 73 -9.90 -1.49 7.28
N LEU A 74 -9.03 -1.59 8.28
CA LEU A 74 -9.39 -1.39 9.69
C LEU A 74 -9.42 0.10 10.04
N ASN A 75 -10.17 0.44 11.10
CA ASN A 75 -10.26 1.79 11.68
C ASN A 75 -10.84 2.85 10.73
N VAL A 76 -11.79 2.48 9.87
CA VAL A 76 -12.50 3.45 9.01
C VAL A 76 -13.60 4.14 9.82
N PRO A 77 -13.59 5.48 10.00
CA PRO A 77 -14.65 6.17 10.72
C PRO A 77 -16.01 6.03 10.04
N GLN A 78 -17.09 5.91 10.82
CA GLN A 78 -18.44 5.66 10.31
C GLN A 78 -18.89 6.65 9.20
N LYS A 79 -18.46 7.91 9.27
CA LYS A 79 -18.78 8.94 8.26
C LYS A 79 -18.24 8.65 6.85
N PHE A 80 -17.29 7.71 6.73
CA PHE A 80 -16.71 7.26 5.47
C PHE A 80 -17.28 5.93 4.98
N LYS A 81 -18.03 5.20 5.83
CA LYS A 81 -18.66 3.92 5.51
C LYS A 81 -19.99 4.10 4.77
N VAL A 82 -19.92 4.75 3.62
CA VAL A 82 -21.06 4.96 2.72
C VAL A 82 -20.73 4.31 1.38
N PRO A 83 -21.52 3.33 0.90
CA PRO A 83 -21.28 2.68 -0.39
C PRO A 83 -20.98 3.68 -1.52
N GLY A 84 -19.84 3.51 -2.17
CA GLY A 84 -19.37 4.39 -3.26
C GLY A 84 -18.69 5.68 -2.81
N LYS A 85 -18.62 5.99 -1.50
CA LYS A 85 -17.90 7.17 -1.01
C LYS A 85 -16.41 7.03 -1.27
N ILE A 86 -15.85 8.08 -1.87
CA ILE A 86 -14.43 8.21 -2.16
C ILE A 86 -13.79 9.04 -1.05
N PHE A 87 -12.64 8.59 -0.57
CA PHE A 87 -11.85 9.29 0.42
C PHE A 87 -10.38 8.91 0.30
N TYR A 88 -9.54 9.59 1.07
CA TYR A 88 -8.10 9.39 1.08
C TYR A 88 -7.67 8.70 2.37
N VAL A 89 -6.77 7.72 2.25
CA VAL A 89 -6.26 6.93 3.39
C VAL A 89 -4.73 6.91 3.39
N LYS A 90 -4.17 7.08 4.59
CA LYS A 90 -2.82 6.64 4.97
C LYS A 90 -2.96 5.33 5.73
N TYR A 91 -2.15 4.34 5.39
CA TYR A 91 -2.20 3.04 6.05
C TYR A 91 -0.81 2.47 6.27
N HIS A 92 -0.73 1.49 7.16
CA HIS A 92 0.40 0.58 7.27
C HIS A 92 -0.07 -0.87 7.14
N TYR A 93 0.89 -1.72 6.77
CA TYR A 93 0.74 -3.17 6.81
C TYR A 93 1.21 -3.67 8.18
N ASN A 94 0.37 -4.40 8.91
CA ASN A 94 0.68 -4.84 10.28
C ASN A 94 1.56 -6.10 10.38
N GLY A 95 2.06 -6.62 9.26
CA GLY A 95 3.31 -7.37 9.26
C GLY A 95 3.32 -8.77 9.89
N ALA A 96 2.21 -9.30 10.39
CA ALA A 96 2.11 -10.72 10.69
C ALA A 96 1.72 -11.49 9.42
N GLU A 97 2.37 -12.64 9.19
CA GLU A 97 2.24 -13.55 8.05
C GLU A 97 0.82 -13.53 7.48
N GLU A 98 0.66 -13.00 6.25
CA GLU A 98 -0.61 -12.95 5.51
C GLU A 98 -1.84 -13.03 6.40
N GLU A 99 -2.02 -12.08 7.33
CA GLU A 99 -3.24 -12.02 8.13
C GLU A 99 -4.39 -11.58 7.22
N THR A 100 -4.81 -12.47 6.31
CA THR A 100 -6.16 -12.49 5.82
C THR A 100 -7.00 -12.74 7.06
N ILE A 101 -7.60 -11.69 7.62
CA ILE A 101 -8.64 -11.86 8.63
C ILE A 101 -9.62 -12.88 8.05
N PRO A 102 -9.74 -14.08 8.64
CA PRO A 102 -10.66 -15.09 8.13
C PRO A 102 -12.06 -14.58 8.42
N CYS A 103 -12.66 -13.91 7.43
CA CYS A 103 -14.02 -13.45 7.54
C CYS A 103 -14.95 -14.61 7.14
N PRO A 104 -15.75 -15.20 8.06
CA PRO A 104 -16.37 -16.50 7.83
C PRO A 104 -17.55 -16.50 6.85
N ALA A 105 -17.75 -15.46 6.03
CA ALA A 105 -18.92 -15.36 5.20
C ALA A 105 -18.62 -14.59 3.90
N ILE A 106 -18.61 -15.32 2.78
CA ILE A 106 -19.06 -14.87 1.45
C ILE A 106 -18.02 -14.11 0.58
N THR A 107 -16.98 -13.48 1.14
CA THR A 107 -16.07 -12.61 0.36
C THR A 107 -14.72 -13.26 0.06
N LEU A 108 -14.18 -13.05 -1.15
CA LEU A 108 -12.81 -13.47 -1.50
C LEU A 108 -11.82 -12.90 -0.46
N PRO A 109 -10.82 -13.69 -0.01
CA PRO A 109 -9.85 -13.21 0.96
C PRO A 109 -9.07 -12.03 0.36
N VAL A 110 -9.17 -10.87 1.01
CA VAL A 110 -8.36 -9.70 0.68
C VAL A 110 -7.34 -9.43 1.78
N LYS A 111 -6.22 -8.80 1.40
CA LYS A 111 -5.21 -8.32 2.35
C LYS A 111 -5.84 -7.29 3.29
N VAL A 112 -5.36 -7.30 4.53
CA VAL A 112 -5.83 -6.40 5.59
C VAL A 112 -4.81 -5.27 5.76
N LEU A 113 -5.31 -4.04 5.81
CA LEU A 113 -4.55 -2.83 6.03
C LEU A 113 -5.14 -2.07 7.23
N SER A 114 -4.30 -1.35 7.96
CA SER A 114 -4.74 -0.53 9.09
C SER A 114 -4.64 0.95 8.74
N ALA A 115 -5.76 1.67 8.81
CA ALA A 115 -5.77 3.10 8.54
C ALA A 115 -5.08 3.88 9.67
N ASP A 116 -4.09 4.68 9.30
CA ASP A 116 -3.41 5.66 10.16
C ASP A 116 -4.09 7.03 10.14
N GLY A 117 -4.81 7.32 9.06
CA GLY A 117 -5.51 8.59 8.88
C GLY A 117 -6.39 8.57 7.64
N ILE A 118 -7.58 9.16 7.76
CA ILE A 118 -8.57 9.24 6.68
C ILE A 118 -9.05 10.68 6.52
N SER A 119 -9.17 11.13 5.27
CA SER A 119 -9.53 12.50 4.90
C SER A 119 -10.47 12.51 3.70
N GLU A 120 -11.31 13.55 3.59
CA GLU A 120 -12.09 13.81 2.37
C GLU A 120 -11.22 14.44 1.26
N GLU A 121 -10.16 15.13 1.66
CA GLU A 121 -9.19 15.78 0.76
C GLU A 121 -7.89 14.97 0.67
N ASP A 122 -7.16 15.16 -0.43
CA ASP A 122 -5.85 14.54 -0.63
C ASP A 122 -4.93 14.92 0.53
N CYS A 123 -4.46 13.92 1.26
CA CYS A 123 -3.63 14.10 2.44
C CYS A 123 -2.15 14.39 2.14
N ASN A 124 -1.84 14.67 0.86
CA ASN A 124 -0.64 15.36 0.40
C ASN A 124 -0.85 16.85 0.09
N SER A 125 -2.09 17.34 0.05
CA SER A 125 -2.39 18.75 -0.13
C SER A 125 -2.25 19.45 1.23
N ASN A 126 -1.21 20.26 1.38
CA ASN A 126 -1.08 21.25 2.45
C ASN A 126 -1.65 22.58 1.97
#